data_AF-A0A103UV28-F1
#
_entry.id   AF-A0A103UV28-F1
#
_cell.length_a   1.000
_cell.length_b   1.000
_cell.length_c   1.000
_cell.angle_alpha   90.00
_cell.angle_beta   90.00
_cell.angle_gamma   90.00
#
_symmetry.space_group_name_H-M   'P 1'
#
loop_
_entity.id
_entity.type
_entity.pdbx_description
1 polymer ?
#
loop_
_entity_poly.entity_id
_entity_poly.type
_entity_poly.pdbx_seq_one_letter_code
_entity_poly.pdbx_strand_id
1 'polypeptide(L)' 'MDQTLTKIVFELKIDADGYPPVAFESMWGIEAHRGAHVIDNVPYYVYRVSKGDTVAASARRSSRRWNGWARGAQ' A
#
# COMPACT_ATOMS: atom_id res chain seq x y z
N MET A 1 0.36 -0.72 -24.68
CA MET A 1 1.26 -1.46 -23.77
C MET A 1 0.50 -1.67 -22.49
N ASP A 2 0.33 -2.91 -22.05
CA ASP A 2 -0.33 -3.20 -20.77
C ASP A 2 0.65 -2.91 -19.63
N GLN A 3 0.23 -2.15 -18.63
CA GLN A 3 1.06 -1.76 -17.50
C GLN A 3 0.70 -2.64 -16.30
N THR A 4 1.68 -3.33 -15.72
CA THR A 4 1.46 -4.12 -14.52
C THR A 4 1.35 -3.19 -13.31
N LEU A 5 0.12 -2.99 -12.84
CA LEU A 5 -0.18 -2.26 -11.62
C LEU A 5 -0.01 -3.16 -10.41
N THR A 6 0.84 -2.74 -9.49
CA THR A 6 1.09 -3.41 -8.22
C THR A 6 0.64 -2.54 -7.07
N LYS A 7 -0.06 -3.14 -6.11
CA LYS A 7 -0.44 -2.46 -4.87
C LYS A 7 0.71 -2.48 -3.88
N ILE A 8 1.23 -1.31 -3.56
CA ILE A 8 2.32 -1.12 -2.59
C ILE A 8 1.70 -0.61 -1.29
N VAL A 9 2.07 -1.21 -0.16
CA VAL A 9 1.54 -0.84 1.16
C VAL A 9 2.67 -0.24 1.98
N PHE A 10 2.49 1.01 2.39
CA PHE A 10 3.36 1.72 3.30
C PHE A 10 2.83 1.57 4.72
N GLU A 11 3.72 1.22 5.64
CA GLU A 11 3.44 1.29 7.08
C GLU A 11 3.72 2.71 7.56
N LEU A 12 2.76 3.27 8.30
CA LEU A 12 2.79 4.63 8.79
C LEU A 12 2.96 4.61 10.30
N LYS A 13 3.83 5.48 10.81
CA LYS A 13 3.96 5.71 12.25
C LYS A 13 2.94 6.78 12.64
N ILE A 14 1.97 6.39 13.46
CA ILE A 14 1.08 7.34 14.12
C ILE A 14 1.87 8.04 15.22
N ASP A 15 1.87 9.36 15.22
CA ASP A 15 2.52 10.18 16.23
C ASP A 15 1.69 10.30 17.52
N ALA A 16 2.17 11.11 18.47
CA ALA A 16 1.52 11.32 19.77
C ALA A 16 0.16 12.05 19.66
N ASP A 17 -0.04 12.81 18.59
CA ASP A 17 -1.26 13.58 18.33
C ASP A 17 -2.30 12.77 17.52
N GLY A 18 -1.97 11.53 17.18
CA GLY A 18 -2.86 10.62 16.45
C GLY A 18 -2.82 10.80 14.92
N TYR A 19 -1.78 11.46 14.39
CA TYR A 19 -1.61 11.66 12.95
C TYR A 19 -0.50 10.74 12.38
N PRO A 20 -0.70 10.12 11.20
CA PRO A 20 -1.96 10.00 10.48
C PRO A 20 -2.94 9.07 11.19
N PRO A 21 -4.27 9.17 10.95
CA PRO A 21 -5.29 8.38 11.65
C PRO A 21 -5.32 6.89 11.22
N VAL A 22 -4.38 6.46 10.37
CA VAL A 22 -4.30 5.11 9.80
C VAL A 22 -2.87 4.58 9.90
N ALA A 23 -2.73 3.30 10.24
CA ALA A 23 -1.42 2.65 10.36
C ALA A 23 -0.83 2.21 9.00
N PHE A 24 -1.65 2.20 7.94
CA PHE A 24 -1.22 1.78 6.61
C PHE A 24 -1.88 2.65 5.55
N GLU A 25 -1.11 2.98 4.52
CA GLU A 25 -1.60 3.57 3.29
C GLU A 25 -1.16 2.71 2.11
N SER A 26 -2.04 2.53 1.14
CA SER A 26 -1.72 1.75 -0.06
C SER A 26 -1.72 2.63 -1.31
N MET A 27 -0.73 2.42 -2.16
CA MET A 27 -0.54 3.14 -3.41
C MET A 27 -0.46 2.19 -4.59
N TRP A 28 -0.71 2.72 -5.77
CA TRP A 28 -0.49 2.03 -7.02
C TRP A 28 0.90 2.36 -7.55
N GLY A 29 1.65 1.32 -7.90
CA GLY A 29 2.93 1.42 -8.58
C GLY A 29 2.88 0.70 -9.92
N ILE A 30 3.46 1.31 -10.95
CA ILE A 30 3.68 0.69 -12.26
C ILE A 30 5.08 0.05 -12.23
N GLU A 31 5.17 -1.25 -12.53
CA GLU A 31 6.48 -1.93 -12.58
C GLU A 31 7.37 -1.32 -13.66
N ALA A 32 8.52 -0.78 -13.27
CA ALA A 32 9.51 -0.22 -14.20
C ALA A 32 10.60 -1.24 -14.54
N HIS A 33 11.06 -1.98 -13.54
CA HIS A 33 11.95 -3.14 -13.65
C HIS A 33 11.80 -3.99 -12.38
N ARG A 34 12.39 -5.19 -12.39
CA ARG A 34 12.20 -6.19 -11.33
C ARG A 34 12.42 -5.62 -9.93
N GLY A 35 11.33 -5.44 -9.17
CA GLY A 35 11.34 -4.94 -7.79
C GLY A 35 11.24 -3.42 -7.64
N ALA A 36 11.26 -2.65 -8.72
CA ALA A 36 11.17 -1.19 -8.72
C ALA A 36 9.90 -0.69 -9.43
N HIS A 37 9.23 0.25 -8.79
CA HIS A 37 7.88 0.66 -9.15
C HIS A 37 7.78 2.18 -9.17
N VAL A 38 7.20 2.73 -10.23
CA VAL A 38 6.88 4.16 -10.33
C VAL A 38 5.52 4.41 -9.71
N ILE A 39 5.44 5.27 -8.71
CA ILE A 39 4.21 5.61 -8.01
C ILE A 39 3.25 6.38 -8.93
N ASP A 40 2.01 5.92 -9.06
CA ASP A 40 1.02 6.47 -9.99
C ASP A 40 -0.15 7.24 -9.31
N ASN A 41 -0.12 7.41 -7.99
CA ASN A 41 -1.08 8.25 -7.29
C ASN A 41 -0.41 9.18 -6.26
N VAL A 42 -1.09 10.25 -5.89
CA VAL A 42 -0.62 11.18 -4.86
C VAL A 42 -0.86 10.55 -3.48
N PRO A 43 0.14 10.50 -2.58
CA PRO A 43 -0.05 10.01 -1.23
C PRO A 43 -0.79 11.03 -0.36
N TYR A 44 -1.57 10.53 0.59
CA TYR A 44 -2.24 11.33 1.61
C TYR A 44 -1.34 11.56 2.83
N TYR A 45 -0.62 10.53 3.29
CA TYR A 45 0.11 10.56 4.56
C TYR A 45 1.56 10.06 4.45
N VAL A 46 1.90 9.26 3.44
CA VAL A 46 3.28 8.80 3.22
C VAL A 46 4.22 10.00 3.04
N TYR A 47 5.26 10.07 3.87
CA TYR A 47 6.26 11.12 3.79
C TYR A 47 7.39 10.75 2.82
N ARG A 48 7.96 11.76 2.13
CA ARG A 48 9.09 11.62 1.18
C ARG A 48 8.84 10.71 -0.03
N VAL A 49 7.57 10.45 -0.34
CA VAL A 49 7.17 9.77 -1.58
C VAL A 49 6.13 10.66 -2.26
N SER A 50 6.18 10.74 -3.58
CA SER A 50 5.30 11.53 -4.43
C SER A 50 4.98 10.76 -5.71
N LYS A 51 3.92 11.19 -6.42
CA LYS A 51 3.61 10.64 -7.74
C LYS A 51 4.81 10.85 -8.68
N GLY A 52 5.20 9.79 -9.38
CA GLY A 52 6.37 9.75 -10.26
C GLY A 52 7.65 9.25 -9.60
N ASP A 53 7.69 9.13 -8.27
CA ASP A 53 8.86 8.57 -7.58
C ASP A 53 9.00 7.08 -7.86
N THR A 54 10.25 6.62 -7.93
CA THR A 54 10.57 5.19 -8.05
C THR A 54 10.89 4.62 -6.68
N VAL A 55 10.18 3.56 -6.28
CA VAL A 55 10.39 2.88 -5.00
C VAL A 55 10.70 1.41 -5.20
N ALA A 56 11.53 0.86 -4.32
CA ALA A 56 11.72 -0.58 -4.21
C ALA A 56 10.64 -1.17 -3.29
N ALA A 57 9.99 -2.24 -3.73
CA ALA A 57 8.98 -2.94 -2.94
C ALA A 57 9.33 -4.42 -2.81
N SER A 58 9.22 -4.95 -1.59
CA SER A 58 9.37 -6.37 -1.33
C SER A 58 8.00 -7.02 -1.13
N ALA A 59 7.82 -8.22 -1.66
CA ALA A 59 6.59 -8.98 -1.47
C ALA A 59 6.40 -9.28 0.03
N ARG A 60 5.44 -8.63 0.67
CA ARG A 60 5.04 -8.98 2.03
C ARG A 60 4.05 -10.13 1.97
N ARG A 61 4.41 -11.30 2.51
CA ARG A 61 3.43 -12.35 2.83
C ARG A 61 2.47 -11.78 3.88
N SER A 62 1.26 -11.41 3.48
CA SER A 62 0.21 -11.07 4.44
C SER A 62 -0.40 -12.36 4.98
N SER A 63 -0.30 -12.61 6.28
CA SER A 63 -1.00 -13.70 6.95
C SER A 63 -2.45 -13.32 7.25
N ARG A 64 -3.18 -12.75 6.28
CA ARG A 64 -4.62 -12.54 6.45
C ARG A 64 -5.35 -13.82 6.06
N ARG A 65 -5.63 -14.67 7.04
CA ARG A 65 -6.68 -15.69 6.89
C ARG A 65 -8.02 -14.97 6.93
N TRP A 66 -8.70 -14.93 5.79
CA TRP A 66 -10.10 -14.56 5.74
C TRP A 66 -10.93 -15.76 6.22
N ASN A 67 -11.57 -15.64 7.38
CA ASN A 67 -12.55 -16.61 7.89
C ASN A 67 -13.95 -16.13 7.50
N GLY A 68 -14.42 -16.57 6.32
CA GLY A 68 -15.68 -16.12 5.75
C GLY A 68 -16.93 -16.34 6.63
N TRP A 69 -17.87 -15.39 6.47
CA TRP A 69 -19.31 -15.38 6.76
C TRP A 69 -19.76 -15.83 8.16
N ALA A 70 -20.12 -14.84 9.00
CA ALA A 70 -20.98 -15.07 10.15
C ALA A 70 -22.36 -15.53 9.66
N ARG A 71 -22.66 -16.82 9.74
CA ARG A 71 -24.04 -17.31 9.68
C ARG A 71 -24.69 -16.98 11.03
N GLY A 72 -25.75 -16.20 11.00
CA GLY A 72 -26.49 -15.84 12.21
C GLY A 72 -27.82 -15.16 11.88
N ALA A 73 -28.75 -15.93 11.32
CA ALA A 73 -30.18 -15.70 11.46
C ALA A 73 -30.86 -17.07 11.35
N GLN A 74 -31.15 -17.66 12.51
CA GLN A 74 -32.17 -18.68 12.69
C GLN A 74 -33.41 -17.98 13.23
#